data_AF-A0A918WU04-F1
#
_entry.id   AF-A0A918WU04-F1
#
_cell.length_a   1.000
_cell.length_b   1.000
_cell.length_c   1.000
_cell.angle_alpha   90.00
_cell.angle_beta   90.00
_cell.angle_gamma   90.00
#
_symmetry.space_group_name_H-M   'P 1'
#
loop_
_entity.id
_entity.type
_entity.pdbx_description
1 polymer ?
#
loop_
_entity_poly.entity_id
_entity_poly.type
_entity_poly.pdbx_seq_one_letter_code
_entity_poly.pdbx_strand_id
1 'polypeptide(L)'
;MLPAITVLEGLERINASLDIASAACRAEVRTLQPGGARSEIHLAEALERTALLADRGVRMRSLYQHTVRYDYGLQAYLERLPTVQLEARTTEELPPRLMIFDQTAAFVPCGPGTQIALELREPSLVAHLTTAFDRIWHQAIPLTDPLPHHTTTIRRTIARLLVEGNTDETIAHRLGLNIRTCRAHIAKLATSLGGTTNRAQLGYLIATSGILDG
;
A
#
# COMPACT_ATOMS: atom_id res chain seq x y z
N MET A 1 15.34 -4.48 -29.41
CA MET A 1 14.29 -5.07 -28.56
C MET A 1 14.50 -4.51 -27.17
N LEU A 2 13.51 -3.86 -26.56
CA LEU A 2 13.65 -3.37 -25.17
C LEU A 2 13.85 -4.58 -24.25
N PRO A 3 14.73 -4.49 -23.24
CA PRO A 3 14.92 -5.58 -22.29
C PRO A 3 13.63 -5.88 -21.52
N ALA A 4 13.42 -7.16 -21.20
CA ALA A 4 12.26 -7.63 -20.43
C ALA A 4 12.20 -7.06 -19.00
N ILE A 5 13.37 -6.80 -18.41
CA ILE A 5 13.57 -6.23 -17.08
C ILE A 5 14.67 -5.17 -17.19
N THR A 6 14.40 -3.96 -16.70
CA THR A 6 15.38 -2.86 -16.64
C THR A 6 15.54 -2.40 -15.20
N VAL A 7 16.78 -2.32 -14.71
CA VAL A 7 17.08 -1.67 -13.43
C VAL A 7 17.19 -0.16 -13.67
N LEU A 8 16.43 0.62 -12.90
CA LEU A 8 16.43 2.07 -12.92
C LEU A 8 17.03 2.56 -11.60
N GLU A 9 18.13 3.29 -11.69
CA GLU A 9 18.83 3.87 -10.54
C GLU A 9 18.70 5.39 -10.53
N GLY A 10 18.36 5.94 -9.37
CA GLY A 10 18.10 7.36 -9.16
C GLY A 10 16.67 7.79 -9.46
N LEU A 11 16.14 8.69 -8.63
CA LEU A 11 14.77 9.22 -8.76
C LEU A 11 14.48 9.83 -10.14
N GLU A 12 15.44 10.52 -10.74
CA GLU A 12 15.29 11.15 -12.06
C GLU A 12 14.98 10.10 -13.14
N ARG A 13 15.77 9.01 -13.18
CA ARG A 13 15.59 7.94 -14.17
C ARG A 13 14.32 7.14 -13.94
N ILE A 14 13.94 6.94 -12.68
CA ILE A 14 12.68 6.31 -12.29
C ILE A 14 11.50 7.17 -12.77
N ASN A 15 11.51 8.46 -12.46
CA ASN A 15 10.46 9.40 -12.84
C ASN A 15 10.33 9.52 -14.36
N ALA A 16 11.45 9.65 -15.09
CA ALA A 16 11.43 9.70 -16.55
C ALA A 16 10.82 8.44 -17.19
N SER A 17 11.12 7.24 -16.66
CA SER A 17 10.50 6.01 -17.17
C SER A 17 9.00 5.93 -16.81
N LEU A 18 8.61 6.35 -15.61
CA LEU A 18 7.20 6.49 -15.23
C LEU A 18 6.44 7.48 -16.12
N ASP A 19 7.07 8.58 -16.54
CA ASP A 19 6.49 9.56 -17.47
C ASP A 19 6.23 8.94 -18.83
N ILE A 20 7.20 8.21 -19.38
CA ILE A 20 7.07 7.49 -20.65
C ILE A 20 5.93 6.47 -20.57
N ALA A 21 5.87 5.67 -19.49
CA ALA A 21 4.81 4.68 -19.30
C ALA A 21 3.43 5.34 -19.13
N SER A 22 3.36 6.43 -18.37
CA SER A 22 2.12 7.21 -18.16
C SER A 22 1.62 7.81 -19.47
N ALA A 23 2.50 8.38 -20.29
CA ALA A 23 2.16 8.96 -21.59
C ALA A 23 1.70 7.90 -22.60
N ALA A 24 2.26 6.70 -22.54
CA ALA A 24 1.89 5.59 -23.42
C ALA A 24 0.60 4.86 -22.99
N CYS A 25 0.18 5.00 -21.72
CA CYS A 25 -0.97 4.32 -21.13
C CYS A 25 -2.29 4.77 -21.79
N ARG A 26 -3.15 3.81 -22.14
CA ARG A 26 -4.41 4.07 -22.86
C ARG A 26 -5.68 3.61 -22.16
N ALA A 27 -5.59 2.61 -21.30
CA ALA A 27 -6.77 1.96 -20.72
C ALA A 27 -6.81 2.09 -19.20
N GLU A 28 -5.72 1.75 -18.51
CA GLU A 28 -5.77 1.62 -17.06
C GLU A 28 -4.42 1.72 -16.34
N VAL A 29 -4.40 2.42 -15.20
CA VAL A 29 -3.30 2.39 -14.23
C VAL A 29 -3.74 1.71 -12.94
N ARG A 30 -2.93 0.76 -12.45
CA ARG A 30 -3.16 0.07 -11.16
C ARG A 30 -2.01 0.36 -10.22
N THR A 31 -2.28 0.76 -8.98
CA THR A 31 -1.19 1.03 -8.02
C THR A 31 -1.41 0.43 -6.63
N LEU A 32 -0.36 -0.18 -6.07
CA LEU A 32 -0.23 -0.50 -4.64
C LEU A 32 0.62 0.58 -3.99
N GLN A 33 0.08 1.25 -2.98
CA GLN A 33 0.70 2.39 -2.34
C GLN A 33 0.79 2.13 -0.84
N PRO A 34 1.73 1.25 -0.42
CA PRO A 34 1.98 1.01 1.00
C PRO A 34 2.58 2.26 1.66
N GLY A 35 2.41 2.35 2.97
CA GLY A 35 2.77 3.50 3.78
C GLY A 35 1.58 4.44 4.08
N GLY A 36 1.81 5.38 5.00
CA GLY A 36 0.90 6.48 5.29
C GLY A 36 1.11 7.66 4.33
N ALA A 37 0.86 8.89 4.82
CA ALA A 37 1.05 10.15 4.10
C ALA A 37 2.22 10.13 3.11
N ARG A 38 1.91 10.32 1.83
CA ARG A 38 2.97 10.68 0.87
C ARG A 38 3.45 12.09 1.20
N SER A 39 4.73 12.36 0.96
CA SER A 39 5.22 13.73 1.01
C SER A 39 4.46 14.59 -0.02
N GLU A 40 4.25 15.86 0.30
CA GLU A 40 3.54 16.81 -0.58
C GLU A 40 4.17 16.90 -1.98
N ILE A 41 5.51 16.83 -2.06
CA ILE A 41 6.24 16.84 -3.34
C ILE A 41 5.87 15.63 -4.20
N HIS A 42 5.87 14.41 -3.62
CA HIS A 42 5.47 13.22 -4.36
C HIS A 42 3.97 13.19 -4.68
N LEU A 43 3.13 13.90 -3.92
CA LEU A 43 1.71 14.08 -4.25
C LEU A 43 1.53 15.05 -5.42
N ALA A 44 2.30 16.13 -5.48
CA ALA A 44 2.24 17.10 -6.58
C ALA A 44 2.67 16.48 -7.92
N GLU A 45 3.80 15.76 -7.96
CA GLU A 45 4.23 15.03 -9.16
C GLU A 45 3.23 13.95 -9.57
N ALA A 46 2.65 13.25 -8.60
CA ALA A 46 1.59 12.29 -8.87
C ALA A 46 0.34 12.96 -9.42
N LEU A 47 0.00 14.17 -8.95
CA LEU A 47 -1.20 14.90 -9.36
C LEU A 47 -1.12 15.27 -10.84
N GLU A 48 0.02 15.77 -11.31
CA GLU A 48 0.21 16.12 -12.72
C GLU A 48 0.04 14.90 -13.64
N ARG A 49 0.70 13.79 -13.33
CA ARG A 49 0.53 12.53 -14.09
C ARG A 49 -0.91 12.06 -14.08
N THR A 50 -1.55 12.12 -12.92
CA THR A 50 -2.92 11.66 -12.73
C THR A 50 -3.92 12.53 -13.49
N ALA A 51 -3.70 13.85 -13.53
CA ALA A 51 -4.51 14.77 -14.35
C ALA A 51 -4.37 14.46 -15.84
N LEU A 52 -3.14 14.28 -16.34
CA LEU A 52 -2.89 13.92 -17.75
C LEU A 52 -3.51 12.58 -18.15
N LEU A 53 -3.49 11.59 -17.24
CA LEU A 53 -4.16 10.31 -17.45
C LEU A 53 -5.68 10.49 -17.46
N ALA A 54 -6.20 11.32 -16.56
CA ALA A 54 -7.62 11.61 -16.47
C ALA A 54 -8.17 12.31 -17.72
N ASP A 55 -7.44 13.28 -18.27
CA ASP A 55 -7.81 13.97 -19.51
C ASP A 55 -7.92 13.01 -20.70
N ARG A 56 -7.19 11.89 -20.66
CA ARG A 56 -7.24 10.83 -21.67
C ARG A 56 -8.30 9.76 -21.42
N GLY A 57 -9.07 9.83 -20.33
CA GLY A 57 -10.07 8.82 -20.00
C GLY A 57 -9.50 7.53 -19.42
N VAL A 58 -8.25 7.54 -18.94
CA VAL A 58 -7.58 6.35 -18.40
C VAL A 58 -8.13 6.02 -17.01
N ARG A 59 -8.60 4.78 -16.82
CA ARG A 59 -9.10 4.32 -15.51
C ARG A 59 -7.95 4.16 -14.53
N MET A 60 -8.16 4.51 -13.27
CA MET A 60 -7.13 4.44 -12.25
C MET A 60 -7.67 3.71 -11.03
N ARG A 61 -7.01 2.63 -10.63
CA ARG A 61 -7.35 1.84 -9.44
C ARG A 61 -6.17 1.86 -8.48
N SER A 62 -6.36 2.43 -7.29
CA SER A 62 -5.30 2.57 -6.31
C SER A 62 -5.66 1.92 -4.97
N LEU A 63 -4.76 1.09 -4.46
CA LEU A 63 -4.86 0.43 -3.16
C LEU A 63 -3.94 1.10 -2.16
N TYR A 64 -4.51 1.42 -1.00
CA TYR A 64 -3.83 2.02 0.14
C TYR A 64 -4.05 1.19 1.41
N GLN A 65 -3.39 1.58 2.50
CA GLN A 65 -3.66 1.02 3.82
C GLN A 65 -4.81 1.76 4.50
N HIS A 66 -5.55 1.11 5.40
CA HIS A 66 -6.66 1.73 6.13
C HIS A 66 -6.28 3.01 6.87
N THR A 67 -5.01 3.11 7.29
CA THR A 67 -4.48 4.28 8.00
C THR A 67 -4.60 5.58 7.19
N VAL A 68 -4.61 5.47 5.86
CA VAL A 68 -4.72 6.64 4.96
C VAL A 68 -6.06 7.35 5.04
N ARG A 69 -7.10 6.71 5.59
CA ARG A 69 -8.43 7.32 5.77
C ARG A 69 -8.44 8.50 6.73
N TYR A 70 -7.39 8.62 7.55
CA TYR A 70 -7.21 9.70 8.51
C TYR A 70 -6.12 10.69 8.04
N ASP A 71 -5.72 10.60 6.77
CA ASP A 71 -4.70 11.42 6.16
C ASP A 71 -5.31 12.59 5.39
N TYR A 72 -5.22 13.79 5.96
CA TYR A 72 -5.76 15.00 5.33
C TYR A 72 -5.05 15.36 4.01
N GLY A 73 -3.76 15.01 3.86
CA GLY A 73 -2.99 15.31 2.65
C GLY A 73 -3.46 14.46 1.46
N LEU A 74 -3.69 13.16 1.67
CA LEU A 74 -4.26 12.31 0.64
C LEU A 74 -5.72 12.71 0.33
N GLN A 75 -6.52 13.03 1.35
CA GLN A 75 -7.89 13.48 1.12
C GLN A 75 -7.93 14.71 0.21
N ALA A 76 -7.15 15.75 0.53
CA ALA A 76 -7.04 16.95 -0.30
C ALA A 76 -6.52 16.65 -1.71
N TYR A 77 -5.60 15.69 -1.88
CA TYR A 77 -5.16 15.23 -3.19
C TYR A 77 -6.29 14.58 -4.00
N LEU A 78 -7.05 13.68 -3.39
CA LEU A 78 -8.15 12.96 -4.05
C LEU A 78 -9.29 13.91 -4.42
N GLU A 79 -9.58 14.91 -3.59
CA GLU A 79 -10.59 15.94 -3.86
C GLU A 79 -10.26 16.82 -5.08
N ARG A 80 -8.97 16.95 -5.42
CA ARG A 80 -8.51 17.72 -6.59
C ARG A 80 -8.59 16.96 -7.90
N LEU A 81 -8.89 15.67 -7.86
CA LEU A 81 -8.93 14.82 -9.04
C LEU A 81 -10.36 14.67 -9.57
N PRO A 82 -10.54 14.57 -10.90
CA PRO A 82 -11.84 14.28 -11.48
C PRO A 82 -12.35 12.92 -10.98
N THR A 83 -13.50 12.94 -10.31
CA THR A 83 -14.01 11.82 -9.50
C THR A 83 -14.32 10.56 -10.29
N VAL A 84 -14.51 10.67 -11.61
CA VAL A 84 -15.05 9.58 -12.46
C VAL A 84 -14.00 8.53 -12.81
N GLN A 85 -12.71 8.83 -12.70
CA GLN A 85 -11.65 7.97 -13.23
C GLN A 85 -10.71 7.36 -12.20
N LEU A 86 -10.72 7.85 -10.95
CA LEU A 86 -9.91 7.30 -9.87
C LEU A 86 -10.77 6.58 -8.82
N GLU A 87 -10.58 5.27 -8.73
CA GLU A 87 -11.11 4.47 -7.63
C GLU A 87 -10.00 4.20 -6.61
N ALA A 88 -10.28 4.53 -5.34
CA ALA A 88 -9.40 4.24 -4.22
C ALA A 88 -10.04 3.19 -3.30
N ARG A 89 -9.28 2.16 -2.96
CA ARG A 89 -9.66 1.13 -1.98
C ARG A 89 -8.57 0.97 -0.93
N THR A 90 -8.94 0.41 0.21
CA THR A 90 -8.02 0.23 1.34
C THR A 90 -8.06 -1.18 1.90
N THR A 91 -6.93 -1.64 2.41
CA THR A 91 -6.73 -2.91 3.13
C THR A 91 -5.87 -2.68 4.39
N GLU A 92 -5.73 -3.66 5.27
CA GLU A 92 -4.88 -3.56 6.47
C GLU A 92 -3.39 -3.55 6.11
N GLU A 93 -2.99 -4.57 5.35
CA GLU A 93 -1.61 -4.79 4.92
C GLU A 93 -1.55 -4.72 3.39
N LEU A 94 -0.45 -4.16 2.88
CA LEU A 94 -0.15 -4.13 1.46
C LEU A 94 1.23 -4.70 1.17
N PRO A 95 1.40 -5.41 0.04
CA PRO A 95 2.71 -5.67 -0.52
C PRO A 95 3.50 -4.39 -0.79
N PRO A 96 4.81 -4.49 -1.07
CA PRO A 96 5.61 -3.37 -1.55
C PRO A 96 4.97 -2.66 -2.74
N ARG A 97 5.38 -1.41 -2.93
CA ARG A 97 4.85 -0.52 -3.97
C ARG A 97 4.87 -1.20 -5.34
N LEU A 98 3.79 -1.04 -6.08
CA LEU A 98 3.64 -1.56 -7.44
C LEU A 98 2.88 -0.53 -8.26
N MET A 99 3.32 -0.26 -9.48
CA MET A 99 2.56 0.52 -10.46
C MET A 99 2.49 -0.27 -11.76
N ILE A 100 1.30 -0.41 -12.34
CA ILE A 100 1.09 -1.11 -13.60
C ILE A 100 0.39 -0.15 -14.55
N PHE A 101 0.94 -0.02 -15.75
CA PHE A 101 0.37 0.77 -16.85
C PHE A 101 -0.13 -0.20 -17.93
N ASP A 102 -1.44 -0.18 -18.15
CA ASP A 102 -2.21 -1.13 -18.94
C ASP A 102 -1.88 -2.58 -18.53
N GLN A 103 -1.42 -3.40 -19.48
CA GLN A 103 -0.82 -4.72 -19.26
C GLN A 103 0.57 -4.77 -19.93
N THR A 104 1.25 -3.63 -20.02
CA THR A 104 2.45 -3.47 -20.86
C THR A 104 3.71 -3.11 -20.08
N ALA A 105 3.57 -2.44 -18.93
CA ALA A 105 4.68 -2.08 -18.08
C ALA A 105 4.29 -2.17 -16.60
N ALA A 106 5.20 -2.67 -15.76
CA ALA A 106 5.08 -2.65 -14.32
C ALA A 106 6.35 -2.12 -13.65
N PHE A 107 6.19 -1.41 -12.53
CA PHE A 107 7.27 -0.82 -11.76
C PHE A 107 7.22 -1.30 -10.32
N VAL A 108 8.33 -1.83 -9.83
CA VAL A 108 8.49 -2.27 -8.44
C VAL A 108 9.80 -1.70 -7.86
N PRO A 109 9.82 -1.26 -6.60
CA PRO A 109 11.08 -0.85 -5.96
C PRO A 109 12.02 -2.06 -5.83
N CYS A 110 13.32 -1.81 -5.94
CA CYS A 110 14.36 -2.80 -5.76
C CYS A 110 15.30 -2.38 -4.63
N GLY A 111 15.50 -3.23 -3.64
CA GLY A 111 16.39 -2.92 -2.51
C GLY A 111 15.81 -1.92 -1.50
N PRO A 112 16.62 -1.49 -0.51
CA PRO A 112 16.18 -0.58 0.54
C PRO A 112 15.99 0.85 0.02
N GLY A 113 14.90 1.49 0.44
CA GLY A 113 14.59 2.88 0.08
C GLY A 113 13.84 3.02 -1.25
N THR A 114 14.01 4.17 -1.90
CA THR A 114 13.25 4.56 -3.10
C THR A 114 14.13 4.92 -4.31
N GLN A 115 15.43 4.60 -4.24
CA GLN A 115 16.42 5.02 -5.25
C GLN A 115 16.62 4.02 -6.38
N ILE A 116 16.09 2.81 -6.27
CA ILE A 116 16.20 1.80 -7.31
C ILE A 116 14.82 1.19 -7.56
N ALA A 117 14.46 1.04 -8.83
CA ALA A 117 13.24 0.38 -9.26
C ALA A 117 13.52 -0.56 -10.43
N LEU A 118 12.70 -1.60 -10.58
CA LEU A 118 12.65 -2.42 -11.78
C LEU A 118 11.49 -1.96 -12.65
N GLU A 119 11.77 -1.74 -13.92
CA GLU A 119 10.78 -1.65 -14.99
C GLU A 119 10.66 -3.01 -15.66
N LEU A 120 9.46 -3.57 -15.67
CA LEU A 120 9.14 -4.89 -16.17
C LEU A 120 8.24 -4.75 -17.40
N ARG A 121 8.65 -5.33 -18.53
CA ARG A 121 7.92 -5.30 -19.82
C ARG A 121 7.63 -6.66 -20.41
N GLU A 122 7.97 -7.74 -19.72
CA GLU A 122 7.60 -9.09 -20.14
C GLU A 122 6.09 -9.32 -19.90
N PRO A 123 5.28 -9.62 -20.94
CA PRO A 123 3.82 -9.67 -20.82
C PRO A 123 3.30 -10.64 -19.76
N SER A 124 3.91 -11.82 -19.61
CA SER A 124 3.46 -12.85 -18.66
C SER A 124 3.66 -12.39 -17.21
N LEU A 125 4.77 -11.73 -16.92
CA LEU A 125 5.11 -11.16 -15.62
C LEU A 125 4.18 -9.99 -15.28
N VAL A 126 3.93 -9.09 -16.24
CA VAL A 126 2.97 -7.99 -16.04
C VAL A 126 1.55 -8.53 -15.81
N ALA A 127 1.14 -9.55 -16.55
CA ALA A 127 -0.15 -10.23 -16.36
C ALA A 127 -0.25 -10.90 -14.97
N HIS A 128 0.83 -11.53 -14.51
CA HIS A 128 0.89 -12.12 -13.17
C HIS A 128 0.75 -11.07 -12.07
N LEU A 129 1.48 -9.96 -12.16
CA LEU A 129 1.37 -8.83 -11.23
C LEU A 129 -0.02 -8.19 -11.25
N THR A 130 -0.63 -8.09 -12.43
CA THR A 130 -2.02 -7.63 -12.59
C THR A 130 -3.00 -8.55 -11.87
N THR A 131 -2.83 -9.86 -12.01
CA THR A 131 -3.66 -10.86 -11.31
C THR A 131 -3.50 -10.76 -9.79
N ALA A 132 -2.26 -10.57 -9.30
CA ALA A 132 -2.00 -10.38 -7.88
C ALA A 132 -2.67 -9.10 -7.34
N PHE A 133 -2.60 -8.00 -8.10
CA PHE A 133 -3.32 -6.77 -7.79
C PHE A 133 -4.83 -7.00 -7.71
N ASP A 134 -5.43 -7.62 -8.72
CA ASP A 134 -6.89 -7.78 -8.79
C ASP A 134 -7.43 -8.63 -7.63
N ARG A 135 -6.68 -9.62 -7.15
CA ARG A 135 -7.04 -10.39 -5.94
C ARG A 135 -7.15 -9.50 -4.70
N ILE A 136 -6.17 -8.62 -4.48
CA ILE A 136 -6.21 -7.67 -3.35
C ILE A 136 -7.34 -6.67 -3.55
N TRP A 137 -7.52 -6.18 -4.79
CA TRP A 137 -8.56 -5.22 -5.15
C TRP A 137 -9.97 -5.70 -4.79
N HIS A 138 -10.28 -6.97 -5.07
CA HIS A 138 -11.58 -7.56 -4.78
C HIS A 138 -11.85 -7.73 -3.27
N GLN A 139 -10.82 -7.86 -2.45
CA GLN A 139 -10.94 -7.97 -0.99
C GLN A 139 -10.91 -6.61 -0.28
N ALA A 140 -10.41 -5.57 -0.95
CA ALA A 140 -10.26 -4.25 -0.38
C ALA A 140 -11.57 -3.47 -0.29
N ILE A 141 -11.65 -2.58 0.69
CA ILE A 141 -12.85 -1.78 1.00
C ILE A 141 -12.73 -0.41 0.33
N PRO A 142 -13.74 0.07 -0.43
CA PRO A 142 -13.74 1.42 -0.99
C PRO A 142 -13.43 2.49 0.03
N LEU A 143 -12.59 3.47 -0.33
CA LEU A 143 -12.12 4.51 0.59
C LEU A 143 -13.26 5.34 1.20
N THR A 144 -14.37 5.48 0.49
CA THR A 144 -15.57 6.19 0.92
C THR A 144 -16.44 5.38 1.89
N ASP A 145 -16.28 4.05 1.91
CA ASP A 145 -17.13 3.16 2.69
C ASP A 145 -16.61 3.06 4.13
N PRO A 146 -17.49 2.90 5.13
CA PRO A 146 -17.07 2.71 6.53
C PRO A 146 -16.28 1.41 6.69
N LEU A 147 -15.31 1.40 7.61
CA LEU A 147 -14.58 0.18 7.95
C LEU A 147 -15.34 -0.63 9.02
N PRO A 148 -15.87 -1.82 8.70
CA PRO A 148 -16.47 -2.68 9.69
C PRO A 148 -15.39 -3.21 10.64
N HIS A 149 -15.59 -3.04 11.95
CA HIS A 149 -14.74 -3.63 13.01
C HIS A 149 -13.23 -3.30 12.94
N HIS A 150 -12.83 -2.20 12.31
CA HIS A 150 -11.40 -1.83 12.09
C HIS A 150 -10.50 -2.00 13.32
N THR A 151 -10.94 -1.54 14.50
CA THR A 151 -10.13 -1.66 15.73
C THR A 151 -9.93 -3.09 16.20
N THR A 152 -10.86 -3.99 15.89
CA THR A 152 -10.73 -5.42 16.20
C THR A 152 -9.79 -6.07 15.19
N THR A 153 -9.95 -5.76 13.91
CA THR A 153 -9.14 -6.33 12.83
C THR A 153 -7.67 -5.93 12.96
N ILE A 154 -7.38 -4.64 13.21
CA ILE A 154 -6.00 -4.18 13.44
C ILE A 154 -5.35 -4.82 14.66
N ARG A 155 -6.10 -5.06 15.76
CA ARG A 155 -5.57 -5.72 16.95
C ARG A 155 -5.25 -7.19 16.69
N ARG A 156 -6.12 -7.89 15.96
CA ARG A 156 -5.88 -9.28 15.55
C ARG A 156 -4.64 -9.38 14.67
N THR A 157 -4.50 -8.46 13.72
CA THR A 157 -3.34 -8.41 12.83
C THR A 157 -2.04 -8.11 13.59
N ILE A 158 -2.06 -7.14 14.52
CA ILE A 158 -0.93 -6.91 15.43
C ILE A 158 -0.61 -8.17 16.24
N ALA A 159 -1.62 -8.82 16.82
CA ALA A 159 -1.45 -10.03 17.63
C ALA A 159 -0.81 -11.17 16.82
N ARG A 160 -1.26 -11.39 15.58
CA ARG A 160 -0.66 -12.35 14.63
C ARG A 160 0.80 -12.03 14.36
N LEU A 161 1.09 -10.79 13.96
CA LEU A 161 2.46 -10.37 13.60
C LEU A 161 3.41 -10.43 14.82
N LEU A 162 2.92 -10.20 16.04
CA LEU A 162 3.68 -10.38 17.27
C LEU A 162 4.09 -11.84 17.49
N VAL A 163 3.17 -12.78 17.30
CA VAL A 163 3.43 -14.23 17.45
C VAL A 163 4.37 -14.75 16.35
N GLU A 164 4.31 -14.16 15.15
CA GLU A 164 5.28 -14.41 14.07
C GLU A 164 6.71 -13.88 14.39
N GLY A 165 6.89 -13.16 15.50
CA GLY A 165 8.20 -12.66 15.93
C GLY A 165 8.63 -11.32 15.31
N ASN A 166 7.74 -10.63 14.60
CA ASN A 166 8.05 -9.30 14.03
C ASN A 166 8.32 -8.28 15.16
N THR A 167 9.20 -7.29 14.94
CA THR A 167 9.39 -6.17 15.89
C THR A 167 8.28 -5.13 15.77
N ASP A 168 8.18 -4.22 16.74
CA ASP A 168 7.18 -3.14 16.70
C ASP A 168 7.37 -2.23 15.49
N GLU A 169 8.62 -1.98 15.10
CA GLU A 169 9.00 -1.22 13.91
C GLU A 169 8.48 -1.92 12.64
N THR A 170 8.71 -3.23 12.51
CA THR A 170 8.22 -4.03 11.37
C THR A 170 6.71 -4.05 11.31
N ILE A 171 6.04 -4.24 12.45
CA ILE A 171 4.56 -4.23 12.55
C ILE A 171 4.01 -2.86 12.15
N ALA A 172 4.59 -1.78 12.69
CA ALA A 172 4.18 -0.42 12.37
C ALA A 172 4.32 -0.14 10.88
N HIS A 173 5.44 -0.52 10.28
CA HIS A 173 5.68 -0.38 8.85
C HIS A 173 4.68 -1.18 8.00
N ARG A 174 4.45 -2.47 8.33
CA ARG A 174 3.50 -3.32 7.60
C ARG A 174 2.06 -2.82 7.64
N LEU A 175 1.65 -2.17 8.74
CA LEU A 175 0.31 -1.62 8.91
C LEU A 175 0.17 -0.15 8.51
N GLY A 176 1.26 0.49 8.02
CA GLY A 176 1.25 1.91 7.67
C GLY A 176 0.95 2.81 8.88
N LEU A 177 1.32 2.37 10.09
CA LEU A 177 1.13 3.09 11.35
C LEU A 177 2.40 3.83 11.75
N ASN A 178 2.24 4.96 12.45
CA ASN A 178 3.34 5.48 13.25
C ASN A 178 3.68 4.49 14.38
N ILE A 179 4.97 4.31 14.66
CA ILE A 179 5.43 3.38 15.70
C ILE A 179 4.82 3.64 17.08
N ARG A 180 4.55 4.90 17.43
CA ARG A 180 3.90 5.27 18.70
C ARG A 180 2.46 4.76 18.75
N THR A 181 1.73 4.86 17.63
CA THR A 181 0.37 4.32 17.49
C THR A 181 0.38 2.80 17.56
N CYS A 182 1.31 2.15 16.87
CA CYS A 182 1.50 0.69 16.94
C CYS A 182 1.74 0.23 18.39
N ARG A 183 2.70 0.85 19.09
CA ARG A 183 2.99 0.56 20.50
C ARG A 183 1.79 0.81 21.42
N ALA A 184 0.98 1.83 21.16
CA ALA A 184 -0.26 2.06 21.90
C ALA A 184 -1.31 0.95 21.69
N HIS A 185 -1.42 0.40 20.47
CA HIS A 185 -2.26 -0.77 20.22
C HIS A 185 -1.74 -2.03 20.92
N ILE A 186 -0.42 -2.26 20.89
CA ILE A 186 0.23 -3.38 21.59
C ILE A 186 0.00 -3.28 23.09
N ALA A 187 0.17 -2.09 23.68
CA ALA A 187 -0.09 -1.87 25.11
C ALA A 187 -1.56 -2.16 25.46
N LYS A 188 -2.52 -1.69 24.65
CA LYS A 188 -3.95 -1.99 24.84
C LYS A 188 -4.24 -3.49 24.75
N LEU A 189 -3.63 -4.18 23.78
CA LEU A 189 -3.74 -5.63 23.63
C LEU A 189 -3.19 -6.34 24.89
N ALA A 190 -2.03 -5.94 25.37
CA ALA A 190 -1.44 -6.50 26.57
C ALA A 190 -2.29 -6.26 27.82
N THR A 191 -2.83 -5.06 27.99
CA THR A 191 -3.80 -4.75 29.06
C THR A 191 -5.02 -5.66 29.00
N SER A 192 -5.58 -5.90 27.82
CA SER A 192 -6.75 -6.77 27.67
C SER A 192 -6.47 -8.25 27.96
N LEU A 193 -5.20 -8.68 27.93
CA LEU A 193 -4.78 -10.06 28.15
C LEU A 193 -4.12 -10.28 29.53
N GLY A 194 -4.30 -9.36 30.47
CA GLY A 194 -3.76 -9.51 31.84
C GLY A 194 -2.60 -8.56 32.19
N GLY A 195 -2.33 -7.55 31.37
CA GLY A 195 -1.50 -6.40 31.75
C GLY A 195 0.01 -6.63 31.75
N THR A 196 0.52 -7.55 30.94
CA THR A 196 1.97 -7.81 30.87
C THR A 196 2.73 -6.74 30.07
N THR A 197 3.97 -6.45 30.47
CA THR A 197 4.94 -5.67 29.69
C THR A 197 5.99 -6.54 29.00
N ASN A 198 6.00 -7.85 29.28
CA ASN A 198 6.95 -8.80 28.73
C ASN A 198 6.43 -9.34 27.38
N ARG A 199 7.18 -9.11 26.29
CA ARG A 199 6.81 -9.54 24.94
C ARG A 199 6.62 -11.05 24.82
N ALA A 200 7.49 -11.86 25.43
CA ALA A 200 7.39 -13.31 25.37
C ALA A 200 6.12 -13.80 26.08
N GLN A 201 5.81 -13.23 27.24
CA GLN A 201 4.57 -13.53 27.95
C GLN A 201 3.35 -13.06 27.16
N LEU A 202 3.39 -11.87 26.53
CA LEU A 202 2.32 -11.37 25.67
C LEU A 202 2.06 -12.33 24.49
N GLY A 203 3.12 -12.83 23.85
CA GLY A 203 3.00 -13.82 22.77
C GLY A 203 2.31 -15.11 23.22
N TYR A 204 2.69 -15.64 24.39
CA TYR A 204 2.02 -16.80 25.00
C TYR A 204 0.53 -16.54 25.27
N LEU A 205 0.20 -15.38 25.84
CA LEU A 205 -1.18 -15.00 26.14
C LEU A 205 -2.02 -14.81 24.87
N ILE A 206 -1.45 -14.21 23.82
CA ILE A 206 -2.12 -14.12 22.51
C ILE A 206 -2.46 -15.52 22.00
N ALA A 207 -1.48 -16.42 21.96
CA ALA A 207 -1.65 -17.77 21.43
C ALA A 207 -2.66 -18.62 22.22
N THR A 208 -2.85 -18.35 23.52
CA THR A 208 -3.77 -19.10 24.39
C THR A 208 -5.14 -18.43 24.59
N SER A 209 -5.31 -17.18 24.14
CA SER A 209 -6.55 -16.41 24.32
C SER A 209 -7.64 -16.70 23.30
N GLY A 210 -7.33 -17.40 22.22
CA GLY A 210 -8.24 -17.63 21.09
C GLY A 210 -8.48 -16.40 20.20
N ILE A 211 -7.75 -15.29 20.40
CA ILE A 211 -7.90 -14.07 19.59
C ILE A 211 -7.58 -14.28 18.09
N LEU A 212 -6.81 -15.32 17.78
CA LEU A 212 -6.38 -15.71 16.44
C LEU A 212 -7.21 -16.85 15.82
N ASP A 213 -8.24 -17.36 16.50
CA ASP A 213 -8.98 -18.56 16.08
C ASP A 213 -10.06 -18.29 15.01
N GLY A 214 -10.01 -17.15 14.33
CA GLY A 214 -11.03 -16.72 13.35
C GLY A 214 -10.49 -15.89 12.20
#